data_AF-A0A969MFF7-F1
#
_entry.id   AF-A0A969MFF7-F1
#
_cell.length_a   1.000
_cell.length_b   1.000
_cell.length_c   1.000
_cell.angle_alpha   90.00
_cell.angle_beta   90.00
_cell.angle_gamma   90.00
#
_symmetry.space_group_name_H-M   'P 1'
#
loop_
_entity.id
_entity.type
_entity.pdbx_description
1 polymer ?
#
loop_
_entity_poly.entity_id
_entity_poly.type
_entity_poly.pdbx_seq_one_letter_code
_entity_poly.pdbx_strand_id
1 'polypeptide(L)'
;MPTYKGISSEAFKHPLDRQAEETLRGLPGFDFIARKFVEFVYERPQLVYLMGNTIEVGPRQYSTIYQIFRECVRDLDIYPEPKLFVEQNPVANSYALGQEHPYIVINTGILDLLNESEIRSVLAHELGHIKCGHTILIQMAMWAMNAASIVGELTFGIGNIVSSGLIYAFFEWRRKAELSADRAALLVTDDLNTVMSSMMKISGGSNKYANECSLPEFIRQSENYQALDEDGLNQVYKFLMYNGAQGVMLSHPFAVERIHFLREWAVSQEYQQIKQGNYQKEAASGAVNVKPQANQNQEVDKLRRQIEELQQEINQIKREQ
;
A
#
# COMPACT_ATOMS: atom_id res chain seq x y z
N MET A 1 -16.88 -15.65 5.04
CA MET A 1 -15.63 -14.89 4.86
C MET A 1 -15.71 -13.64 5.72
N PRO A 2 -14.59 -13.22 6.32
CA PRO A 2 -14.58 -12.05 7.19
C PRO A 2 -14.89 -10.79 6.38
N THR A 3 -15.66 -9.87 6.95
CA THR A 3 -15.95 -8.56 6.34
C THR A 3 -15.59 -7.48 7.33
N TYR A 4 -14.66 -6.60 6.96
CA TYR A 4 -14.07 -5.59 7.84
C TYR A 4 -14.66 -4.20 7.55
N LYS A 5 -15.95 -4.03 7.84
CA LYS A 5 -16.66 -2.78 7.55
C LYS A 5 -16.01 -1.58 8.24
N GLY A 6 -15.68 -0.57 7.46
CA GLY A 6 -15.05 0.67 7.87
C GLY A 6 -13.59 0.52 8.26
N ILE A 7 -12.92 -0.60 7.99
CA ILE A 7 -11.52 -0.79 8.39
C ILE A 7 -10.64 0.30 7.77
N SER A 8 -9.79 0.91 8.61
CA SER A 8 -8.75 1.83 8.17
C SER A 8 -7.53 1.04 7.69
N SER A 9 -6.80 1.57 6.71
CA SER A 9 -5.46 1.06 6.36
C SER A 9 -4.56 0.95 7.59
N GLU A 10 -4.65 1.91 8.50
CA GLU A 10 -3.85 1.96 9.74
C GLU A 10 -4.06 0.76 10.65
N ALA A 11 -5.19 0.06 10.53
CA ALA A 11 -5.45 -1.14 11.32
C ALA A 11 -4.53 -2.31 10.96
N PHE A 12 -4.05 -2.39 9.72
CA PHE A 12 -3.23 -3.51 9.25
C PHE A 12 -1.92 -3.08 8.62
N LYS A 13 -1.69 -1.78 8.40
CA LYS A 13 -0.45 -1.26 7.80
C LYS A 13 0.78 -1.68 8.62
N HIS A 14 1.74 -2.29 7.96
CA HIS A 14 2.97 -2.76 8.57
C HIS A 14 3.77 -1.58 9.17
N PRO A 15 4.38 -1.71 10.37
CA PRO A 15 5.19 -0.64 10.95
C PRO A 15 6.35 -0.19 10.07
N LEU A 16 7.05 -1.14 9.42
CA LEU A 16 8.14 -0.82 8.48
C LEU A 16 7.66 -0.06 7.24
N ASP A 17 6.43 -0.29 6.78
CA ASP A 17 5.83 0.48 5.68
C ASP A 17 5.62 1.93 6.10
N ARG A 18 4.96 2.14 7.25
CA ARG A 18 4.77 3.48 7.84
C ARG A 18 6.09 4.24 7.99
N GLN A 19 7.08 3.60 8.61
CA GLN A 19 8.39 4.20 8.83
C GLN A 19 9.11 4.54 7.52
N ALA A 20 9.07 3.64 6.53
CA ALA A 20 9.71 3.87 5.24
C ALA A 20 9.00 4.97 4.45
N GLU A 21 7.67 5.06 4.53
CA GLU A 21 6.89 6.13 3.91
C GLU A 21 7.21 7.49 4.54
N GLU A 22 7.23 7.58 5.87
CA GLU A 22 7.61 8.80 6.60
C GLU A 22 9.03 9.24 6.22
N THR A 23 9.97 8.28 6.15
CA THR A 23 11.34 8.54 5.73
C THR A 23 11.39 9.09 4.31
N LEU A 24 10.72 8.42 3.36
CA LEU A 24 10.66 8.84 1.96
C LEU A 24 10.09 10.26 1.81
N ARG A 25 8.98 10.55 2.50
CA ARG A 25 8.33 11.87 2.47
C ARG A 25 9.19 12.96 3.11
N GLY A 26 10.01 12.60 4.10
CA GLY A 26 10.92 13.53 4.78
C GLY A 26 12.20 13.86 4.00
N LEU A 27 12.49 13.17 2.89
CA LEU A 27 13.72 13.40 2.13
C LEU A 27 13.68 14.71 1.33
N PRO A 28 14.80 15.47 1.31
CA PRO A 28 14.92 16.64 0.45
C PRO A 28 14.61 16.31 -1.02
N GLY A 29 13.70 17.09 -1.62
CA GLY A 29 13.28 16.91 -3.02
C GLY A 29 11.99 16.12 -3.22
N PHE A 30 11.48 15.41 -2.20
CA PHE A 30 10.21 14.70 -2.28
C PHE A 30 9.06 15.63 -2.66
N ASP A 31 8.88 16.75 -1.95
CA ASP A 31 7.79 17.70 -2.20
C ASP A 31 7.84 18.31 -3.62
N PHE A 32 9.05 18.49 -4.15
CA PHE A 32 9.23 18.97 -5.52
C PHE A 32 8.74 17.94 -6.54
N ILE A 33 9.14 16.67 -6.36
CA ILE A 33 8.69 15.54 -7.20
C ILE A 33 7.18 15.39 -7.08
N ALA A 34 6.63 15.40 -5.87
CA ALA A 34 5.20 15.27 -5.62
C ALA A 34 4.39 16.36 -6.31
N ARG A 35 4.80 17.63 -6.17
CA ARG A 35 4.14 18.75 -6.86
C ARG A 35 4.18 18.59 -8.38
N LYS A 36 5.33 18.20 -8.94
CA LYS A 36 5.48 18.01 -10.39
C LYS A 36 4.71 16.81 -10.92
N PHE A 37 4.65 15.74 -10.13
CA PHE A 37 3.85 14.58 -10.44
C PHE A 37 2.36 14.92 -10.50
N VAL A 38 1.83 15.71 -9.55
CA VAL A 38 0.43 16.17 -9.59
C VAL A 38 0.12 17.02 -10.83
N GLU A 39 1.06 17.85 -11.29
CA GLU A 39 0.90 18.60 -12.55
C GLU A 39 0.81 17.67 -13.78
N PHE A 40 1.35 16.45 -13.70
CA PHE A 40 1.51 15.53 -14.83
C PHE A 40 0.69 14.23 -14.69
N VAL A 41 0.02 13.97 -13.57
CA VAL A 41 -0.66 12.69 -13.36
C VAL A 41 -1.81 12.55 -14.38
N TYR A 42 -1.63 11.61 -15.31
CA TYR A 42 -2.58 11.33 -16.36
C TYR A 42 -3.12 9.91 -16.17
N GLU A 43 -4.24 9.74 -15.47
CA GLU A 43 -4.90 8.43 -15.39
C GLU A 43 -5.63 8.07 -16.70
N ARG A 44 -6.02 9.09 -17.48
CA ARG A 44 -6.82 8.92 -18.71
C ARG A 44 -6.11 8.12 -19.82
N PRO A 45 -4.84 8.39 -20.20
CA PRO A 45 -4.15 7.62 -21.22
C PRO A 45 -4.00 6.14 -20.86
N GLN A 46 -3.67 5.83 -19.59
CA GLN A 46 -3.59 4.45 -19.09
C GLN A 46 -4.96 3.77 -19.17
N LEU A 47 -6.03 4.44 -18.75
CA LEU A 47 -7.38 3.91 -18.91
C LEU A 47 -7.72 3.65 -20.38
N VAL A 48 -7.39 4.58 -21.29
CA VAL A 48 -7.59 4.39 -22.74
C VAL A 48 -6.81 3.18 -23.25
N TYR A 49 -5.55 3.00 -22.84
CA TYR A 49 -4.75 1.83 -23.19
C TYR A 49 -5.40 0.54 -22.69
N LEU A 50 -5.82 0.48 -21.42
CA LEU A 50 -6.47 -0.70 -20.85
C LEU A 50 -7.77 -1.02 -21.59
N MET A 51 -8.63 -0.02 -21.78
CA MET A 51 -9.89 -0.20 -22.52
C MET A 51 -9.67 -0.66 -23.98
N GLY A 52 -8.53 -0.33 -24.58
CA GLY A 52 -8.20 -0.69 -25.96
C GLY A 52 -7.42 -2.01 -26.12
N ASN A 53 -6.67 -2.45 -25.11
CA ASN A 53 -5.69 -3.54 -25.24
C ASN A 53 -5.81 -4.63 -24.17
N THR A 54 -6.77 -4.53 -23.23
CA THR A 54 -7.03 -5.56 -22.21
C THR A 54 -8.51 -5.91 -22.13
N ILE A 55 -8.83 -6.96 -21.37
CA ILE A 55 -10.21 -7.42 -21.14
C ILE A 55 -10.71 -6.81 -19.83
N GLU A 56 -11.73 -5.95 -19.87
CA GLU A 56 -12.44 -5.50 -18.67
C GLU A 56 -13.25 -6.66 -18.05
N VAL A 57 -13.05 -6.89 -16.75
CA VAL A 57 -13.72 -7.94 -15.97
C VAL A 57 -15.04 -7.40 -15.42
N GLY A 58 -16.10 -8.21 -15.50
CA GLY A 58 -17.42 -7.82 -15.06
C GLY A 58 -18.39 -9.00 -14.90
N PRO A 59 -19.66 -8.75 -14.56
CA PRO A 59 -20.63 -9.81 -14.28
C PRO A 59 -20.94 -10.72 -15.48
N ARG A 60 -20.61 -10.29 -16.71
CA ARG A 60 -20.82 -11.04 -17.95
C ARG A 60 -19.53 -11.48 -18.66
N GLN A 61 -18.36 -11.16 -18.08
CA GLN A 61 -17.05 -11.39 -18.69
C GLN A 61 -16.04 -11.65 -17.58
N TYR A 62 -15.45 -12.84 -17.53
CA TYR A 62 -14.69 -13.32 -16.36
C TYR A 62 -15.53 -13.27 -15.07
N SER A 63 -16.79 -13.72 -15.13
CA SER A 63 -17.75 -13.61 -14.02
C SER A 63 -17.28 -14.26 -12.71
N THR A 64 -16.56 -15.38 -12.79
CA THR A 64 -15.95 -16.05 -11.63
C THR A 64 -14.92 -15.15 -10.94
N ILE A 65 -14.01 -14.57 -11.72
CA ILE A 65 -12.98 -13.66 -11.20
C ILE A 65 -13.62 -12.38 -10.66
N TYR A 66 -14.62 -11.85 -11.36
CA TYR A 66 -15.39 -10.70 -10.91
C TYR A 66 -16.06 -10.94 -9.55
N GLN A 67 -16.62 -12.13 -9.33
CA GLN A 67 -17.24 -12.47 -8.05
C GLN A 67 -16.21 -12.50 -6.92
N ILE A 68 -15.06 -13.15 -7.13
CA ILE A 68 -13.97 -13.18 -6.15
C ILE A 68 -13.51 -11.74 -5.84
N PHE A 69 -13.29 -10.93 -6.87
CA PHE A 69 -12.90 -9.53 -6.73
C PHE A 69 -13.91 -8.72 -5.92
N ARG A 70 -15.21 -8.82 -6.23
CA ARG A 70 -16.28 -8.12 -5.52
C ARG A 70 -16.37 -8.51 -4.06
N GLU A 71 -16.09 -9.76 -3.73
CA GLU A 71 -16.01 -10.22 -2.34
C GLU A 71 -14.81 -9.59 -1.62
N CYS A 72 -13.62 -9.54 -2.24
CA CYS A 72 -12.45 -8.86 -1.68
C CYS A 72 -12.69 -7.35 -1.46
N VAL A 73 -13.31 -6.66 -2.43
CA VAL A 73 -13.68 -5.23 -2.34
C VAL A 73 -14.61 -5.00 -1.15
N ARG A 74 -15.62 -5.85 -0.97
CA ARG A 74 -16.54 -5.81 0.18
C ARG A 74 -15.77 -6.06 1.49
N ASP A 75 -14.90 -7.06 1.51
CA ASP A 75 -14.26 -7.52 2.74
C ASP A 75 -13.25 -6.51 3.30
N LEU A 76 -12.58 -5.72 2.44
CA LEU A 76 -11.70 -4.61 2.83
C LEU A 76 -12.40 -3.23 2.88
N ASP A 77 -13.70 -3.18 2.62
CA ASP A 77 -14.50 -1.94 2.56
C ASP A 77 -13.84 -0.87 1.67
N ILE A 78 -13.60 -1.23 0.41
CA ILE A 78 -12.93 -0.37 -0.57
C ILE A 78 -13.96 0.43 -1.36
N TYR A 79 -13.77 1.76 -1.37
CA TYR A 79 -14.57 2.69 -2.15
C TYR A 79 -13.69 3.85 -2.68
N PRO A 80 -13.88 4.30 -3.93
CA PRO A 80 -14.74 3.72 -4.96
C PRO A 80 -14.26 2.32 -5.38
N GLU A 81 -15.18 1.52 -5.96
CA GLU A 81 -14.80 0.22 -6.49
C GLU A 81 -13.79 0.36 -7.64
N PRO A 82 -12.62 -0.30 -7.56
CA PRO A 82 -11.65 -0.29 -8.66
C PRO A 82 -12.16 -1.03 -9.89
N LYS A 83 -11.69 -0.63 -11.07
CA LYS A 83 -11.84 -1.47 -12.27
C LYS A 83 -10.90 -2.67 -12.21
N LEU A 84 -11.29 -3.77 -12.84
CA LEU A 84 -10.44 -4.97 -12.96
C LEU A 84 -10.28 -5.33 -14.43
N PHE A 85 -9.04 -5.59 -14.85
CA PHE A 85 -8.70 -5.98 -16.22
C PHE A 85 -7.86 -7.24 -16.25
N VAL A 86 -8.01 -8.06 -17.30
CA VAL A 86 -7.11 -9.17 -17.62
C VAL A 86 -6.24 -8.77 -18.82
N GLU A 87 -4.91 -8.81 -18.63
CA GLU A 87 -3.94 -8.61 -19.71
C GLU A 87 -3.36 -9.96 -20.17
N GLN A 88 -3.26 -10.16 -21.49
CA GLN A 88 -2.61 -11.34 -22.03
C GLN A 88 -1.10 -11.21 -21.83
N ASN A 89 -0.57 -11.97 -20.88
CA ASN A 89 0.84 -11.98 -20.55
C ASN A 89 1.15 -13.29 -19.80
N PRO A 90 2.10 -14.11 -20.26
CA PRO A 90 2.43 -15.38 -19.60
C PRO A 90 3.17 -15.20 -18.27
N VAL A 91 3.71 -14.00 -17.99
CA VAL A 91 4.36 -13.72 -16.71
C VAL A 91 3.29 -13.62 -15.62
N ALA A 92 3.39 -14.49 -14.62
CA ALA A 92 2.53 -14.49 -13.44
C ALA A 92 2.75 -13.21 -12.62
N ASN A 93 1.94 -12.20 -12.90
CA ASN A 93 1.99 -10.89 -12.25
C ASN A 93 0.61 -10.24 -12.17
N SER A 94 0.47 -9.30 -11.25
CA SER A 94 -0.65 -8.38 -11.12
C SER A 94 -0.14 -7.03 -10.63
N TYR A 95 -0.95 -5.99 -10.79
CA TYR A 95 -0.65 -4.70 -10.20
C TYR A 95 -1.91 -3.85 -10.01
N ALA A 96 -1.90 -3.01 -8.99
CA ALA A 96 -2.86 -1.94 -8.76
C ALA A 96 -2.24 -0.55 -9.00
N LEU A 97 -2.96 0.32 -9.70
CA LEU A 97 -2.60 1.72 -9.91
C LEU A 97 -3.85 2.61 -9.87
N GLY A 98 -3.65 3.93 -9.97
CA GLY A 98 -4.71 4.93 -9.91
C GLY A 98 -5.03 5.40 -8.49
N GLN A 99 -5.57 6.61 -8.39
CA GLN A 99 -6.06 7.25 -7.16
C GLN A 99 -7.52 7.67 -7.33
N GLU A 100 -7.85 8.46 -8.37
CA GLU A 100 -9.24 8.89 -8.60
C GLU A 100 -10.05 7.77 -9.27
N HIS A 101 -9.42 7.07 -10.22
CA HIS A 101 -9.98 5.91 -10.90
C HIS A 101 -9.08 4.69 -10.68
N PRO A 102 -9.08 4.10 -9.46
CA PRO A 102 -8.23 2.96 -9.17
C PRO A 102 -8.59 1.77 -10.07
N TYR A 103 -7.58 1.01 -10.44
CA TYR A 103 -7.76 -0.21 -11.23
C TYR A 103 -6.71 -1.25 -10.87
N ILE A 104 -7.04 -2.51 -11.16
CA ILE A 104 -6.18 -3.67 -11.02
C ILE A 104 -6.06 -4.34 -12.39
N VAL A 105 -4.86 -4.77 -12.73
CA VAL A 105 -4.60 -5.62 -13.89
C VAL A 105 -4.05 -6.95 -13.40
N ILE A 106 -4.63 -8.05 -13.88
CA ILE A 106 -4.16 -9.41 -13.63
C ILE A 106 -3.69 -10.03 -14.95
N ASN A 107 -2.48 -10.58 -14.97
CA ASN A 107 -1.98 -11.25 -16.15
C ASN A 107 -2.58 -12.66 -16.28
N THR A 108 -2.76 -13.13 -17.51
CA THR A 108 -3.19 -14.51 -17.78
C THR A 108 -2.29 -15.55 -17.11
N GLY A 109 -0.99 -15.28 -16.95
CA GLY A 109 -0.07 -16.16 -16.23
C GLY A 109 -0.47 -16.45 -14.78
N ILE A 110 -1.13 -15.51 -14.09
CA ILE A 110 -1.68 -15.77 -12.74
C ILE A 110 -2.89 -16.70 -12.84
N LEU A 111 -3.79 -16.44 -13.79
CA LEU A 111 -5.02 -17.21 -13.97
C LEU A 111 -4.74 -18.67 -14.35
N ASP A 112 -3.66 -18.90 -15.09
CA ASP A 112 -3.24 -20.25 -15.50
C ASP A 112 -2.54 -21.02 -14.37
N LEU A 113 -1.86 -20.30 -13.45
CA LEU A 113 -0.99 -20.89 -12.43
C LEU A 113 -1.68 -21.13 -11.09
N LEU A 114 -2.60 -20.23 -10.72
CA LEU A 114 -3.20 -20.19 -9.38
C LEU A 114 -4.65 -20.70 -9.42
N ASN A 115 -5.06 -21.34 -8.33
CA ASN A 115 -6.47 -21.68 -8.13
C ASN A 115 -7.29 -20.48 -7.61
N GLU A 116 -8.61 -20.60 -7.51
CA GLU A 116 -9.49 -19.49 -7.12
C GLU A 116 -9.19 -18.89 -5.73
N SER A 117 -8.78 -19.70 -4.75
CA SER A 117 -8.43 -19.18 -3.41
C SER A 117 -7.08 -18.44 -3.42
N GLU A 118 -6.14 -18.89 -4.24
CA GLU A 118 -4.86 -18.21 -4.46
C GLU A 118 -5.04 -16.92 -5.28
N ILE A 119 -5.93 -16.91 -6.26
CA ILE A 119 -6.33 -15.68 -7.00
C ILE A 119 -7.00 -14.69 -6.06
N ARG A 120 -7.84 -15.14 -5.12
CA ARG A 120 -8.40 -14.29 -4.06
C ARG A 120 -7.30 -13.62 -3.24
N SER A 121 -6.27 -14.38 -2.85
CA SER A 121 -5.12 -13.83 -2.13
C SER A 121 -4.40 -12.75 -2.95
N VAL A 122 -4.20 -12.95 -4.26
CA VAL A 122 -3.59 -11.95 -5.14
C VAL A 122 -4.46 -10.70 -5.25
N LEU A 123 -5.76 -10.84 -5.52
CA LEU A 123 -6.67 -9.69 -5.61
C LEU A 123 -6.77 -8.92 -4.29
N ALA A 124 -6.80 -9.62 -3.16
CA ALA A 124 -6.81 -9.00 -1.84
C ALA A 124 -5.50 -8.25 -1.54
N HIS A 125 -4.35 -8.77 -1.99
CA HIS A 125 -3.06 -8.10 -1.91
C HIS A 125 -3.07 -6.77 -2.70
N GLU A 126 -3.48 -6.81 -3.98
CA GLU A 126 -3.58 -5.61 -4.82
C GLU A 126 -4.58 -4.57 -4.27
N LEU A 127 -5.70 -5.03 -3.73
CA LEU A 127 -6.66 -4.19 -3.03
C LEU A 127 -6.09 -3.59 -1.73
N GLY A 128 -5.19 -4.31 -1.06
CA GLY A 128 -4.41 -3.80 0.06
C GLY A 128 -3.56 -2.58 -0.33
N HIS A 129 -2.90 -2.61 -1.49
CA HIS A 129 -2.18 -1.43 -2.00
C HIS A 129 -3.09 -0.23 -2.23
N ILE A 130 -4.29 -0.45 -2.79
CA ILE A 130 -5.27 0.62 -2.98
C ILE A 130 -5.71 1.17 -1.62
N LYS A 131 -6.09 0.30 -0.68
CA LYS A 131 -6.57 0.69 0.65
C LYS A 131 -5.52 1.47 1.44
N CYS A 132 -4.25 1.10 1.33
CA CYS A 132 -3.14 1.81 1.99
C CYS A 132 -2.65 3.06 1.22
N GLY A 133 -3.22 3.37 0.05
CA GLY A 133 -2.81 4.52 -0.75
C GLY A 133 -1.43 4.35 -1.41
N HIS A 134 -0.95 3.12 -1.59
CA HIS A 134 0.37 2.84 -2.17
C HIS A 134 0.42 3.17 -3.67
N THR A 135 -0.69 3.00 -4.38
CA THR A 135 -0.78 3.15 -5.83
C THR A 135 -0.28 4.51 -6.33
N ILE A 136 -0.58 5.60 -5.60
CA ILE A 136 -0.17 6.95 -5.99
C ILE A 136 1.34 7.18 -5.81
N LEU A 137 1.93 6.69 -4.72
CA LEU A 137 3.37 6.79 -4.49
C LEU A 137 4.15 5.90 -5.46
N ILE A 138 3.63 4.72 -5.80
CA ILE A 138 4.21 3.85 -6.83
C ILE A 138 4.22 4.56 -8.18
N GLN A 139 3.10 5.17 -8.59
CA GLN A 139 3.02 5.93 -9.85
C GLN A 139 3.98 7.12 -9.87
N MET A 140 4.06 7.86 -8.77
CA MET A 140 5.01 8.96 -8.63
C MET A 140 6.46 8.49 -8.75
N ALA A 141 6.81 7.34 -8.15
CA ALA A 141 8.13 6.75 -8.27
C ALA A 141 8.45 6.35 -9.72
N MET A 142 7.52 5.69 -10.41
CA MET A 142 7.67 5.32 -11.82
C MET A 142 7.84 6.56 -12.71
N TRP A 143 7.04 7.60 -12.49
CA TRP A 143 7.16 8.86 -13.22
C TRP A 143 8.50 9.53 -12.97
N ALA A 144 8.93 9.63 -11.70
CA ALA A 144 10.19 10.24 -11.32
C ALA A 144 11.40 9.52 -11.94
N MET A 145 11.38 8.19 -11.98
CA MET A 145 12.43 7.39 -12.62
C MET A 145 12.48 7.62 -14.13
N ASN A 146 11.34 7.61 -14.82
CA ASN A 146 11.27 7.88 -16.26
C ASN A 146 11.75 9.31 -16.60
N ALA A 147 11.34 10.30 -15.80
CA ALA A 147 11.78 11.68 -15.96
C ALA A 147 13.29 11.83 -15.69
N ALA A 148 13.81 11.14 -14.68
CA ALA A 148 15.23 11.14 -14.35
C ALA A 148 16.08 10.49 -15.45
N SER A 149 15.62 9.42 -16.09
CA SER A 149 16.30 8.82 -17.26
C SER A 149 16.49 9.84 -18.39
N ILE A 150 15.45 10.62 -18.71
CA ILE A 150 15.50 11.65 -19.74
C ILE A 150 16.49 12.78 -19.36
N VAL A 151 16.45 13.24 -18.10
CA VAL A 151 17.35 14.31 -17.63
C VAL A 151 18.80 13.83 -17.50
N GLY A 152 19.02 12.57 -17.12
CA GLY A 152 20.33 11.95 -17.01
C GLY A 152 21.04 11.86 -18.36
N GLU A 153 20.32 11.49 -19.42
CA GLU A 153 20.80 11.51 -20.81
C GLU A 153 21.19 12.93 -21.26
N LEU A 154 20.42 13.95 -20.88
CA LEU A 154 20.66 15.35 -21.25
C LEU A 154 21.77 16.03 -20.43
N THR A 155 22.02 15.58 -19.20
CA THR A 155 22.98 16.21 -18.26
C THR A 155 24.31 15.46 -18.15
N PHE A 156 24.58 14.54 -19.07
CA PHE A 156 25.78 13.68 -19.07
C PHE A 156 26.00 12.97 -17.72
N GLY A 157 24.92 12.59 -17.03
CA GLY A 157 24.97 11.81 -15.79
C GLY A 157 25.11 12.59 -14.48
N ILE A 158 25.21 13.93 -14.48
CA ILE A 158 25.28 14.72 -13.22
C ILE A 158 23.92 14.72 -12.49
N GLY A 159 22.81 14.69 -13.22
CA GLY A 159 21.46 14.54 -12.64
C GLY A 159 21.25 13.23 -11.87
N ASN A 160 22.02 12.18 -12.17
CA ASN A 160 21.86 10.84 -11.59
C ASN A 160 22.30 10.73 -10.12
N ILE A 161 23.18 11.63 -9.64
CA ILE A 161 23.76 11.53 -8.30
C ILE A 161 22.78 12.02 -7.22
N VAL A 162 22.08 13.13 -7.47
CA VAL A 162 21.08 13.70 -6.54
C VAL A 162 19.79 12.86 -6.51
N SER A 163 19.45 12.18 -7.61
CA SER A 163 18.31 11.26 -7.68
C SER A 163 18.53 9.92 -6.95
N SER A 164 19.78 9.52 -6.69
CA SER A 164 20.10 8.19 -6.15
C SER A 164 19.48 7.94 -4.77
N GLY A 165 19.60 8.89 -3.83
CA GLY A 165 19.07 8.73 -2.46
C GLY A 165 17.55 8.60 -2.39
N LEU A 166 16.84 9.43 -3.15
CA LEU A 166 15.38 9.34 -3.27
C LEU A 166 14.97 8.02 -3.95
N ILE A 167 15.65 7.61 -5.01
CA ILE A 167 15.39 6.33 -5.68
C ILE A 167 15.58 5.16 -4.69
N TYR A 168 16.67 5.14 -3.91
CA TYR A 168 16.87 4.13 -2.86
C TYR A 168 15.73 4.10 -1.85
N ALA A 169 15.32 5.25 -1.34
CA ALA A 169 14.21 5.35 -0.39
C ALA A 169 12.87 4.95 -1.01
N PHE A 170 12.61 5.27 -2.28
CA PHE A 170 11.42 4.82 -3.00
C PHE A 170 11.37 3.30 -3.10
N PHE A 171 12.47 2.67 -3.50
CA PHE A 171 12.54 1.22 -3.61
C PHE A 171 12.46 0.53 -2.24
N GLU A 172 13.07 1.12 -1.20
CA GLU A 172 12.94 0.61 0.16
C GLU A 172 11.49 0.69 0.65
N TRP A 173 10.85 1.85 0.51
CA TRP A 173 9.42 2.00 0.83
C TRP A 173 8.56 1.02 0.04
N ARG A 174 8.78 0.90 -1.28
CA ARG A 174 8.02 -0.02 -2.12
C ARG A 174 8.11 -1.46 -1.63
N ARG A 175 9.31 -1.90 -1.20
CA ARG A 175 9.50 -3.22 -0.60
C ARG A 175 8.75 -3.39 0.72
N LYS A 176 8.69 -2.36 1.57
CA LYS A 176 7.96 -2.42 2.85
C LYS A 176 6.44 -2.34 2.66
N ALA A 177 5.96 -1.63 1.64
CA ALA A 177 4.55 -1.54 1.28
C ALA A 177 3.93 -2.92 0.96
N GLU A 178 4.72 -3.86 0.41
CA GLU A 178 4.31 -5.25 0.20
C GLU A 178 3.86 -5.95 1.48
N LEU A 179 4.50 -5.65 2.62
CA LEU A 179 4.18 -6.30 3.89
C LEU A 179 2.78 -5.92 4.37
N SER A 180 2.34 -4.68 4.12
CA SER A 180 0.98 -4.23 4.41
C SER A 180 -0.05 -4.89 3.49
N ALA A 181 0.28 -5.02 2.21
CA ALA A 181 -0.57 -5.69 1.23
C ALA A 181 -0.69 -7.20 1.52
N ASP A 182 0.36 -7.84 2.02
CA ASP A 182 0.33 -9.24 2.50
C ASP A 182 -0.59 -9.43 3.70
N ARG A 183 -0.58 -8.48 4.63
CA ARG A 183 -1.52 -8.46 5.76
C ARG A 183 -2.97 -8.34 5.26
N ALA A 184 -3.23 -7.48 4.28
CA ALA A 184 -4.56 -7.39 3.66
C ALA A 184 -4.99 -8.71 2.98
N ALA A 185 -4.06 -9.37 2.27
CA ALA A 185 -4.31 -10.67 1.66
C ALA A 185 -4.71 -11.73 2.68
N LEU A 186 -4.01 -11.78 3.82
CA LEU A 186 -4.33 -12.71 4.90
C LEU A 186 -5.67 -12.39 5.57
N LEU A 187 -6.00 -11.12 5.80
CA LEU A 187 -7.30 -10.73 6.36
C LEU A 187 -8.47 -11.21 5.49
N VAL A 188 -8.41 -10.99 4.18
CA VAL A 188 -9.50 -11.35 3.26
C VAL A 188 -9.57 -12.85 3.03
N THR A 189 -8.43 -13.49 2.87
CA THR A 189 -8.36 -14.94 2.55
C THR A 189 -8.67 -15.78 3.78
N ASP A 190 -8.32 -15.30 4.98
CA ASP A 190 -8.40 -15.98 6.26
C ASP A 190 -7.75 -17.38 6.30
N ASP A 191 -6.75 -17.59 5.45
CA ASP A 191 -5.94 -18.81 5.40
C ASP A 191 -4.49 -18.47 5.04
N LEU A 192 -3.61 -18.58 6.05
CA LEU A 192 -2.19 -18.31 5.91
C LEU A 192 -1.51 -19.22 4.87
N ASN A 193 -1.93 -20.49 4.77
CA ASN A 193 -1.31 -21.43 3.85
C ASN A 193 -1.64 -21.07 2.40
N THR A 194 -2.88 -20.63 2.11
CA THR A 194 -3.25 -20.15 0.77
C THR A 194 -2.41 -18.94 0.35
N VAL A 195 -2.21 -17.96 1.24
CA VAL A 195 -1.40 -16.76 0.93
C VAL A 195 0.08 -17.12 0.72
N MET A 196 0.65 -18.00 1.54
CA MET A 196 2.04 -18.43 1.34
C MET A 196 2.20 -19.34 0.11
N SER A 197 1.20 -20.17 -0.20
CA SER A 197 1.19 -21.02 -1.39
C SER A 197 1.16 -20.20 -2.68
N SER A 198 0.36 -19.12 -2.73
CA SER A 198 0.34 -18.23 -3.89
C SER A 198 1.71 -17.59 -4.13
N MET A 199 2.37 -17.08 -3.08
CA MET A 199 3.74 -16.54 -3.17
C MET A 199 4.77 -17.58 -3.64
N MET A 200 4.70 -18.79 -3.11
CA MET A 200 5.57 -19.91 -3.51
C MET A 200 5.40 -20.22 -4.99
N LYS A 201 4.15 -20.35 -5.46
CA LYS A 201 3.86 -20.65 -6.86
C LYS A 201 4.27 -19.53 -7.80
N ILE A 202 4.06 -18.27 -7.44
CA ILE A 202 4.55 -17.13 -8.25
C ILE A 202 6.08 -17.14 -8.34
N SER A 203 6.78 -17.58 -7.27
CA SER A 203 8.25 -17.60 -7.23
C SER A 203 8.88 -18.71 -8.06
N GLY A 204 8.20 -19.83 -8.28
CA GLY A 204 8.79 -20.97 -8.99
C GLY A 204 7.85 -22.11 -9.37
N GLY A 205 6.54 -21.91 -9.20
CA GLY A 205 5.52 -22.86 -9.61
C GLY A 205 5.42 -22.95 -11.14
N SER A 206 5.07 -24.13 -11.63
CA SER A 206 4.74 -24.35 -13.03
C SER A 206 3.46 -25.18 -13.14
N ASN A 207 2.66 -24.97 -14.19
CA ASN A 207 1.41 -25.72 -14.37
C ASN A 207 1.63 -27.25 -14.38
N LYS A 208 2.80 -27.69 -14.84
CA LYS A 208 3.14 -29.12 -14.94
C LYS A 208 3.65 -29.73 -13.63
N TYR A 209 4.37 -28.96 -12.81
CA TYR A 209 5.06 -29.47 -11.62
C TYR A 209 4.62 -28.79 -10.31
N ALA A 210 3.56 -27.97 -10.32
CA ALA A 210 3.05 -27.29 -9.12
C ALA A 210 2.64 -28.26 -8.00
N ASN A 211 2.30 -29.50 -8.35
CA ASN A 211 2.03 -30.58 -7.39
C ASN A 211 3.28 -31.05 -6.62
N GLU A 212 4.48 -30.76 -7.11
CA GLU A 212 5.75 -31.05 -6.43
C GLU A 212 6.18 -29.93 -5.47
N CYS A 213 5.55 -28.75 -5.56
CA CYS A 213 5.84 -27.65 -4.63
C CYS A 213 5.41 -28.02 -3.20
N SER A 214 6.34 -27.92 -2.26
CA SER A 214 6.12 -28.22 -0.84
C SER A 214 6.16 -26.92 -0.02
N LEU A 215 4.99 -26.49 0.45
CA LEU A 215 4.90 -25.30 1.30
C LEU A 215 5.74 -25.42 2.60
N PRO A 216 5.79 -26.56 3.32
CA PRO A 216 6.69 -26.73 4.45
C PRO A 216 8.18 -26.54 4.10
N GLU A 217 8.62 -27.01 2.94
CA GLU A 217 10.02 -26.79 2.51
C GLU A 217 10.29 -25.34 2.12
N PHE A 218 9.31 -24.64 1.53
CA PHE A 218 9.41 -23.21 1.25
C PHE A 218 9.46 -22.38 2.54
N ILE A 219 8.72 -22.79 3.58
CA ILE A 219 8.81 -22.21 4.93
C ILE A 219 10.19 -22.45 5.53
N ARG A 220 10.73 -23.68 5.45
CA ARG A 220 12.10 -23.98 5.90
C ARG A 220 13.15 -23.18 5.13
N GLN A 221 12.93 -22.94 3.83
CA GLN A 221 13.78 -22.07 3.02
C GLN A 221 13.77 -20.63 3.54
N SER A 222 12.62 -20.12 3.97
CA SER A 222 12.51 -18.81 4.62
C SER A 222 13.30 -18.75 5.92
N GLU A 223 13.21 -19.76 6.78
CA GLU A 223 13.99 -19.86 8.01
C GLU A 223 15.50 -19.88 7.71
N ASN A 224 15.93 -20.68 6.73
CA ASN A 224 17.33 -20.71 6.28
C ASN A 224 17.78 -19.35 5.71
N TYR A 225 16.90 -18.66 4.97
CA TYR A 225 17.20 -17.34 4.42
C TYR A 225 17.42 -16.31 5.53
N GLN A 226 16.62 -16.33 6.60
CA GLN A 226 16.85 -15.45 7.77
C GLN A 226 18.17 -15.80 8.48
N ALA A 227 18.49 -17.08 8.63
CA ALA A 227 19.75 -17.52 9.24
C ALA A 227 21.01 -17.05 8.48
N LEU A 228 20.90 -16.73 7.18
CA LEU A 228 22.03 -16.13 6.44
C LEU A 228 22.51 -14.81 7.07
N ASP A 229 21.63 -14.08 7.77
CA ASP A 229 21.98 -12.81 8.40
C ASP A 229 22.88 -12.97 9.64
N GLU A 230 23.14 -14.20 10.10
CA GLU A 230 24.19 -14.46 11.11
C GLU A 230 25.60 -14.09 10.59
N ASP A 231 25.80 -14.11 9.26
CA ASP A 231 27.02 -13.63 8.61
C ASP A 231 26.82 -12.22 8.04
N GLY A 232 27.61 -11.26 8.53
CA GLY A 232 27.55 -9.87 8.06
C GLY A 232 27.84 -9.71 6.57
N LEU A 233 28.62 -10.59 5.95
CA LEU A 233 28.89 -10.55 4.52
C LEU A 233 27.62 -10.89 3.70
N ASN A 234 26.83 -11.85 4.17
CA ASN A 234 25.54 -12.19 3.54
C ASN A 234 24.54 -11.04 3.65
N GLN A 235 24.52 -10.30 4.77
CA GLN A 235 23.69 -9.10 4.89
C GLN A 235 24.07 -8.05 3.83
N VAL A 236 25.37 -7.83 3.60
CA VAL A 236 25.86 -6.95 2.55
C VAL A 236 25.44 -7.46 1.16
N TYR A 237 25.53 -8.76 0.89
CA TYR A 237 25.09 -9.32 -0.38
C TYR A 237 23.60 -9.17 -0.61
N LYS A 238 22.75 -9.45 0.38
CA LYS A 238 21.30 -9.20 0.29
C LYS A 238 21.02 -7.73 0.02
N PHE A 239 21.68 -6.82 0.74
CA PHE A 239 21.55 -5.39 0.50
C PHE A 239 21.89 -5.02 -0.96
N LEU A 240 23.02 -5.51 -1.47
CA LEU A 240 23.44 -5.25 -2.85
C LEU A 240 22.47 -5.84 -3.88
N MET A 241 21.96 -7.06 -3.65
CA MET A 241 20.96 -7.70 -4.50
C MET A 241 19.67 -6.88 -4.60
N TYR A 242 19.17 -6.37 -3.47
CA TYR A 242 17.99 -5.50 -3.46
C TYR A 242 18.22 -4.17 -4.19
N ASN A 243 19.45 -3.66 -4.14
CA ASN A 243 19.80 -2.30 -4.53
C ASN A 243 20.60 -2.22 -5.85
N GLY A 244 20.39 -3.17 -6.76
CA GLY A 244 20.82 -3.00 -8.16
C GLY A 244 22.08 -3.76 -8.58
N ALA A 245 22.63 -4.65 -7.74
CA ALA A 245 23.82 -5.43 -8.11
C ALA A 245 23.60 -6.33 -9.35
N GLN A 246 22.35 -6.66 -9.69
CA GLN A 246 22.00 -7.41 -10.91
C GLN A 246 21.53 -6.50 -12.06
N GLY A 247 21.85 -5.21 -12.03
CA GLY A 247 21.48 -4.24 -13.07
C GLY A 247 20.08 -3.67 -12.94
N VAL A 248 19.25 -4.19 -12.01
CA VAL A 248 17.93 -3.66 -11.67
C VAL A 248 17.72 -3.68 -10.16
N MET A 249 17.10 -2.64 -9.62
CA MET A 249 16.66 -2.62 -8.22
C MET A 249 15.40 -3.47 -8.07
N LEU A 250 15.37 -4.30 -7.03
CA LEU A 250 14.21 -5.15 -6.78
C LEU A 250 13.07 -4.33 -6.17
N SER A 251 11.93 -4.43 -6.83
CA SER A 251 10.68 -3.75 -6.48
C SER A 251 9.94 -4.37 -5.29
N HIS A 252 10.15 -5.66 -5.04
CA HIS A 252 9.48 -6.44 -4.01
C HIS A 252 10.56 -7.15 -3.18
N PRO A 253 10.33 -7.41 -1.88
CA PRO A 253 11.17 -8.33 -1.12
C PRO A 253 11.07 -9.73 -1.72
N PHE A 254 12.06 -10.58 -1.47
CA PHE A 254 11.94 -11.99 -1.82
C PHE A 254 10.74 -12.61 -1.10
N ALA A 255 10.01 -13.50 -1.78
CA ALA A 255 8.84 -14.16 -1.22
C ALA A 255 9.13 -14.87 0.11
N VAL A 256 10.31 -15.47 0.24
CA VAL A 256 10.76 -16.10 1.49
C VAL A 256 10.90 -15.11 2.65
N GLU A 257 11.20 -13.85 2.40
CA GLU A 257 11.22 -12.80 3.43
C GLU A 257 9.80 -12.34 3.76
N ARG A 258 8.92 -12.22 2.76
CA ARG A 258 7.51 -11.85 2.95
C ARG A 258 6.75 -12.86 3.81
N ILE A 259 6.91 -14.16 3.54
CA ILE A 259 6.24 -15.20 4.35
C ILE A 259 6.74 -15.22 5.80
N HIS A 260 7.99 -14.81 6.06
CA HIS A 260 8.50 -14.68 7.43
C HIS A 260 7.70 -13.63 8.21
N PHE A 261 7.63 -12.39 7.70
CA PHE A 261 6.84 -11.32 8.33
C PHE A 261 5.34 -11.66 8.43
N LEU A 262 4.79 -12.32 7.41
CA LEU A 262 3.38 -12.70 7.43
C LEU A 262 3.08 -13.75 8.50
N ARG A 263 3.96 -14.74 8.69
CA ARG A 263 3.82 -15.76 9.75
C ARG A 263 3.90 -15.14 11.14
N GLU A 264 4.83 -14.20 11.36
CA GLU A 264 4.94 -13.47 12.63
C GLU A 264 3.66 -12.70 12.94
N TRP A 265 3.10 -12.02 11.93
CA TRP A 265 1.86 -11.27 12.11
C TRP A 265 0.66 -12.18 12.35
N ALA A 266 0.56 -13.33 11.68
CA ALA A 266 -0.56 -14.26 11.81
C ALA A 266 -0.75 -14.81 13.24
N VAL A 267 0.32 -14.85 14.04
CA VAL A 267 0.26 -15.27 15.46
C VAL A 267 0.21 -14.09 16.43
N SER A 268 0.24 -12.85 15.93
CA SER A 268 0.26 -11.65 16.74
C SER A 268 -1.09 -11.34 17.39
N GLN A 269 -1.06 -10.63 18.53
CA GLN A 269 -2.27 -10.11 19.16
C GLN A 269 -3.00 -9.11 18.24
N GLU A 270 -2.27 -8.29 17.48
CA GLU A 270 -2.83 -7.33 16.52
C GLU A 270 -3.77 -8.01 15.52
N TYR A 271 -3.31 -9.08 14.87
CA TYR A 271 -4.12 -9.85 13.93
C TYR A 271 -5.38 -10.43 14.59
N GLN A 272 -5.23 -11.00 15.80
CA GLN A 272 -6.37 -11.57 16.54
C GLN A 272 -7.41 -10.50 16.91
N GLN A 273 -6.97 -9.29 17.30
CA GLN A 273 -7.88 -8.17 17.58
C GLN A 273 -8.67 -7.76 16.34
N ILE A 274 -8.02 -7.65 15.19
CA ILE A 274 -8.69 -7.32 13.93
C ILE A 274 -9.75 -8.39 13.58
N LYS A 275 -9.40 -9.68 13.69
CA LYS A 275 -10.35 -10.79 13.47
C LYS A 275 -11.55 -10.76 14.41
N GLN A 276 -11.38 -10.27 15.63
CA GLN A 276 -12.45 -10.12 16.62
C GLN A 276 -13.32 -8.87 16.42
N GLY A 277 -13.00 -8.02 15.43
CA GLY A 277 -13.72 -6.76 15.19
C GLY A 277 -13.12 -5.54 15.88
N ASN A 278 -12.01 -5.70 16.60
CA ASN A 278 -11.34 -4.66 17.37
C ASN A 278 -10.23 -4.03 16.52
N TYR A 279 -10.62 -3.24 15.52
CA TYR A 279 -9.70 -2.57 14.62
C TYR A 279 -10.03 -1.08 14.48
N GLN A 280 -9.02 -0.29 14.11
CA GLN A 280 -9.20 1.11 13.77
C GLN A 280 -10.11 1.23 12.55
N LYS A 281 -11.16 2.05 12.69
CA LYS A 281 -12.05 2.37 11.58
C LYS A 281 -11.65 3.71 10.95
N GLU A 282 -11.91 3.85 9.66
CA GLU A 282 -11.81 5.14 8.99
C GLU A 282 -12.72 6.13 9.72
N ALA A 283 -12.20 7.34 9.96
CA ALA A 283 -13.06 8.42 10.42
C ALA A 283 -14.13 8.62 9.35
N ALA A 284 -15.41 8.58 9.75
CA ALA A 284 -16.49 8.86 8.81
C ALA A 284 -16.20 10.18 8.10
N SER A 285 -15.91 10.12 6.81
CA SER A 285 -15.80 11.28 5.93
C SER A 285 -17.11 12.06 6.02
N GLY A 286 -17.15 13.05 6.92
CA GLY A 286 -18.36 13.82 7.24
C GLY A 286 -18.45 14.35 8.68
N ALA A 287 -17.67 13.83 9.63
CA ALA A 287 -17.57 14.49 10.94
C ALA A 287 -16.44 15.51 10.90
N VAL A 288 -16.78 16.80 10.77
CA VAL A 288 -15.89 17.89 11.15
C VAL A 288 -15.49 17.64 12.60
N ASN A 289 -14.29 17.09 12.82
CA ASN A 289 -13.67 17.08 14.13
C ASN A 289 -13.30 18.53 14.45
N VAL A 290 -14.27 19.27 14.99
CA VAL A 290 -13.97 20.50 15.71
C VAL A 290 -13.12 20.06 16.89
N LYS A 291 -11.80 20.28 16.80
CA LYS A 291 -10.93 20.20 17.98
C LYS A 291 -11.59 21.07 19.06
N PRO A 292 -11.84 20.56 20.28
CA PRO A 292 -12.19 21.44 21.37
C PRO A 292 -10.97 22.34 21.59
N GLN A 293 -11.04 23.59 21.10
CA GLN A 293 -10.06 24.60 21.47
C GLN A 293 -10.29 24.86 22.96
N ALA A 294 -9.51 24.19 23.80
CA ALA A 294 -9.44 24.44 25.24
C ALA A 294 -9.01 25.89 25.58
N ASN A 295 -8.70 26.73 24.58
CA ASN A 295 -8.34 28.14 24.74
C ASN A 295 -9.50 29.13 24.49
N GLN A 296 -10.66 28.72 23.97
CA GLN A 296 -11.77 29.67 23.78
C GLN A 296 -12.46 30.06 25.10
N ASN A 297 -12.49 29.18 26.11
CA ASN A 297 -13.11 29.51 27.39
C ASN A 297 -12.35 30.60 28.16
N GLN A 298 -11.01 30.65 28.08
CA GLN A 298 -10.24 31.67 28.81
C GLN A 298 -10.39 33.07 28.21
N GLU A 299 -10.43 33.21 26.89
CA GLU A 299 -10.70 34.51 26.25
C GLU A 299 -12.14 34.95 26.45
N VAL A 300 -13.11 34.03 26.37
CA VAL A 300 -14.53 34.34 26.62
C VAL A 300 -14.76 34.75 28.08
N ASP A 301 -14.14 34.08 29.04
CA ASP A 301 -14.23 34.44 30.46
C ASP A 301 -13.54 35.78 30.75
N LYS A 302 -12.41 36.07 30.09
CA LYS A 302 -11.73 37.37 30.19
C LYS A 302 -12.58 38.50 29.60
N LEU A 303 -13.19 38.28 28.43
CA LEU A 303 -14.09 39.23 27.78
C LEU A 303 -15.36 39.45 28.61
N ARG A 304 -15.94 38.40 29.22
CA ARG A 304 -17.09 38.53 30.13
C ARG A 304 -16.77 39.41 31.33
N ARG A 305 -15.63 39.21 31.97
CA ARG A 305 -15.18 40.07 33.10
C ARG A 305 -15.01 41.52 32.68
N GLN A 306 -14.38 41.77 31.53
CA GLN A 306 -14.22 43.13 31.01
C GLN A 306 -15.56 43.82 30.71
N ILE A 307 -16.54 43.07 30.19
CA ILE A 307 -17.88 43.59 29.94
C ILE A 307 -18.60 43.90 31.26
N GLU A 308 -18.48 43.04 32.27
CA GLU A 308 -19.07 43.28 33.60
C GLU A 308 -18.46 44.50 34.29
N GLU A 309 -17.13 44.68 34.22
CA GLU A 309 -16.43 45.87 34.74
C GLU A 309 -16.90 47.15 34.02
N LEU A 310 -16.97 47.15 32.69
CA LEU A 310 -17.47 48.28 31.91
C LEU A 310 -18.94 48.59 32.22
N GLN A 311 -19.78 47.58 32.44
CA GLN A 311 -21.17 47.78 32.84
C GLN A 311 -21.28 48.40 34.25
N GLN A 312 -20.40 48.02 35.18
CA GLN A 312 -20.33 48.63 36.50
C GLN A 312 -19.89 50.09 36.41
N GLU A 313 -18.85 50.40 35.63
CA GLU A 313 -18.42 51.79 35.40
C GLU A 313 -19.53 52.63 34.76
N ILE A 314 -20.20 52.12 33.73
CA ILE A 314 -21.34 52.81 33.08
C ILE A 314 -22.46 53.05 34.09
N ASN A 315 -22.77 52.06 34.94
CA ASN A 315 -23.80 52.21 35.96
C ASN A 315 -23.41 53.19 37.07
N GLN A 316 -22.12 53.31 37.37
CA GLN A 316 -21.60 54.28 38.33
C GLN A 316 -21.66 55.71 37.74
N ILE A 317 -21.24 55.90 36.49
CA ILE A 317 -21.37 57.17 35.76
C ILE A 317 -22.85 57.59 35.65
N LYS A 318 -23.77 56.63 35.41
CA LYS A 318 -25.22 56.90 35.38
C LYS A 318 -25.84 57.23 36.74
N ARG A 319 -25.16 56.93 37.85
CA ARG A 319 -25.60 57.31 39.22
C ARG A 319 -25.02 58.63 39.69
N GLU A 320 -23.96 59.11 39.02
CA GLU A 320 -23.29 60.39 39.29
C GLU A 320 -23.77 61.53 38.37
N GLN A 321 -24.76 61.26 37.50
CA GLN A 321 -25.53 62.23 36.69
C GLN A 321 -26.98 62.30 37.20
#